data_AF-A0AAV4K323-F1
#
_entry.id   AF-A0AAV4K323-F1
#
_cell.length_a   1.000
_cell.length_b   1.000
_cell.length_c   1.000
_cell.angle_alpha   90.00
_cell.angle_beta   90.00
_cell.angle_gamma   90.00
#
_symmetry.space_group_name_H-M   'P 1'
#
loop_
_entity.id
_entity.type
_entity.pdbx_description
1 polymer ?
#
loop_
_entity_poly.entity_id
_entity_poly.type
_entity_poly.pdbx_seq_one_letter_code
_entity_poly.pdbx_strand_id
1 'polypeptide(L)'
;MSAPTRRFRAVAVQPRWSVQDFGDNASFRRWLRSQLEAARPHLAADRPTLVVLTELNGLPLVLRGDSWAARLGTFERAAAALFVRRLRRALPVLLRERVSPIRALQLAGSDANAALYLETCRDLAREYGVYLCCGSAPLPRYRLSAAGLEREPGVLTNQTVLFGPEGELIGCTDKVHLTPAEEAGGVDLTPGRLGELRVFPTPVGDLGVAISLDAFRRDVIGRLEEQGCTVLLQPDANAAPWTAPEGLPPDPAHVRDQPVAWLESSWAVTENSPTIRYAVNPMVVGNLLDLTFDGQSAITGPAAEAPEPRSYVLTEPRPGFLALAPWVMPNTTDPAELRRTGQQLAARSGHPQENRYLTTVLHADLELPPSTCPAPPATPHEEALRAWLEGRAALERPQRARTGWSGLAALGLLGAVLLRRARDR
;
A
#
# COMPACT_ATOMS: atom_id res chain seq x y z
N MET A 1 10.64 16.68 35.28
CA MET A 1 11.65 16.49 34.20
C MET A 1 10.89 16.61 32.90
N SER A 2 11.23 17.56 32.02
CA SER A 2 10.60 17.62 30.69
C SER A 2 10.96 16.35 29.92
N ALA A 3 10.00 15.77 29.20
CA ALA A 3 10.31 14.64 28.33
C ALA A 3 11.42 15.05 27.32
N PRO A 4 12.31 14.11 26.94
CA PRO A 4 13.42 14.43 26.05
C PRO A 4 12.93 14.67 24.62
N THR A 5 13.61 15.56 23.91
CA THR A 5 13.42 15.76 22.46
C THR A 5 13.55 14.44 21.72
N ARG A 6 12.68 14.21 20.73
CA ARG A 6 12.72 13.02 19.88
C ARG A 6 13.68 13.26 18.73
N ARG A 7 14.76 12.49 18.68
CA ARG A 7 15.70 12.43 17.56
C ARG A 7 15.64 11.04 16.96
N PHE A 8 15.43 10.96 15.66
CA PHE A 8 15.25 9.69 14.97
C PHE A 8 15.67 9.81 13.51
N ARG A 9 15.87 8.67 12.86
CA ARG A 9 16.13 8.61 11.42
C ARG A 9 14.88 8.15 10.69
N ALA A 10 14.52 8.83 9.61
CA ALA A 10 13.53 8.34 8.66
C ALA A 10 14.23 7.73 7.45
N VAL A 11 13.68 6.64 6.93
CA VAL A 11 14.16 5.95 5.73
C VAL A 11 12.96 5.68 4.81
N ALA A 12 13.07 6.09 3.54
CA ALA A 12 12.11 5.77 2.50
C ALA A 12 12.78 4.84 1.47
N VAL A 13 12.11 3.74 1.13
CA VAL A 13 12.62 2.78 0.15
C VAL A 13 11.82 2.91 -1.15
N GLN A 14 12.52 3.05 -2.28
CA GLN A 14 11.95 2.99 -3.63
C GLN A 14 12.26 1.62 -4.25
N PRO A 15 11.45 0.59 -3.98
CA PRO A 15 11.61 -0.72 -4.59
C PRO A 15 11.09 -0.71 -6.02
N ARG A 16 11.48 -1.74 -6.78
CA ARG A 16 10.85 -2.07 -8.05
C ARG A 16 9.98 -3.32 -7.90
N TRP A 17 8.77 -3.28 -8.46
CA TRP A 17 7.95 -4.48 -8.58
C TRP A 17 8.44 -5.42 -9.68
N SER A 18 8.39 -6.71 -9.37
CA SER A 18 8.45 -7.78 -10.33
C SER A 18 7.35 -8.79 -10.02
N VAL A 19 6.64 -9.25 -11.04
CA VAL A 19 5.59 -10.28 -10.90
C VAL A 19 6.14 -11.54 -10.20
N GLN A 20 7.42 -11.85 -10.39
CA GLN A 20 8.07 -13.05 -9.82
C GLN A 20 8.09 -13.03 -8.28
N ASP A 21 8.09 -11.84 -7.67
CA ASP A 21 8.16 -11.67 -6.23
C ASP A 21 6.88 -12.15 -5.51
N PHE A 22 5.77 -12.31 -6.24
CA PHE A 22 4.46 -12.60 -5.66
C PHE A 22 3.94 -14.01 -5.97
N GLY A 23 4.77 -14.84 -6.62
CA GLY A 23 4.39 -16.20 -7.01
C GLY A 23 4.15 -17.14 -5.83
N ASP A 24 4.88 -16.96 -4.73
CA ASP A 24 4.83 -17.82 -3.55
C ASP A 24 5.24 -17.07 -2.26
N ASN A 25 5.07 -17.73 -1.11
CA ASN A 25 5.34 -17.13 0.20
C ASN A 25 6.81 -16.72 0.38
N ALA A 26 7.75 -17.54 -0.10
CA ALA A 26 9.17 -17.31 0.12
C ALA A 26 9.66 -16.16 -0.75
N SER A 27 9.20 -16.08 -2.00
CA SER A 27 9.47 -14.98 -2.92
C SER A 27 8.98 -13.66 -2.37
N PHE A 28 7.76 -13.63 -1.82
CA PHE A 28 7.20 -12.42 -1.23
C PHE A 28 7.99 -11.96 0.01
N ARG A 29 8.32 -12.91 0.90
CA ARG A 29 9.16 -12.64 2.09
C ARG A 29 10.54 -12.11 1.70
N ARG A 30 11.17 -12.67 0.67
CA ARG A 30 12.47 -12.20 0.15
C ARG A 30 12.35 -10.78 -0.42
N TRP A 31 11.30 -10.48 -1.15
CA TRP A 31 11.09 -9.16 -1.73
C TRP A 31 10.89 -8.08 -0.65
N LEU A 32 9.97 -8.27 0.30
CA LEU A 32 9.82 -7.33 1.43
C LEU A 32 11.14 -7.18 2.22
N ARG A 33 11.81 -8.29 2.53
CA ARG A 33 13.11 -8.28 3.20
C ARG A 33 14.16 -7.47 2.43
N SER A 34 14.19 -7.58 1.10
CA SER A 34 15.19 -6.87 0.28
C SER A 34 15.12 -5.35 0.45
N GLN A 35 13.93 -4.81 0.76
CA GLN A 35 13.74 -3.39 1.04
C GLN A 35 14.43 -2.99 2.35
N LEU A 36 14.31 -3.82 3.39
CA LEU A 36 14.96 -3.60 4.69
C LEU A 36 16.46 -3.87 4.62
N GLU A 37 16.91 -4.84 3.84
CA GLU A 37 18.33 -5.05 3.58
C GLU A 37 18.95 -3.85 2.84
N ALA A 38 18.24 -3.27 1.86
CA ALA A 38 18.68 -2.04 1.20
C ALA A 38 18.73 -0.84 2.17
N ALA A 39 17.81 -0.79 3.15
CA ALA A 39 17.80 0.23 4.20
C ALA A 39 18.89 0.03 5.27
N ARG A 40 19.43 -1.20 5.43
CA ARG A 40 20.36 -1.57 6.51
C ARG A 40 21.55 -0.61 6.67
N PRO A 41 22.25 -0.16 5.60
CA PRO A 41 23.38 0.78 5.73
C PRO A 41 22.98 2.15 6.28
N HIS A 42 21.71 2.50 6.21
CA HIS A 42 21.17 3.79 6.63
C HIS A 42 20.55 3.75 8.02
N LEU A 43 20.34 2.57 8.63
CA LEU A 43 19.79 2.47 9.98
C LEU A 43 20.72 3.15 11.00
N ALA A 44 20.14 3.90 11.92
CA ALA A 44 20.91 4.59 12.95
C ALA A 44 21.23 3.63 14.11
N ALA A 45 22.46 3.68 14.61
CA ALA A 45 22.91 2.86 15.74
C ALA A 45 22.61 3.50 17.11
N ASP A 46 22.44 4.83 17.14
CA ASP A 46 22.35 5.67 18.34
C ASP A 46 20.97 6.29 18.57
N ARG A 47 20.02 6.06 17.65
CA ARG A 47 18.65 6.58 17.72
C ARG A 47 17.65 5.65 17.03
N PRO A 48 16.35 5.73 17.37
CA PRO A 48 15.31 5.00 16.67
C PRO A 48 15.30 5.29 15.16
N THR A 49 14.95 4.28 14.37
CA THR A 49 14.76 4.43 12.92
C THR A 49 13.32 4.09 12.53
N LEU A 50 12.70 4.97 11.75
CA LEU A 50 11.43 4.78 11.05
C LEU A 50 11.73 4.39 9.61
N VAL A 51 11.24 3.23 9.17
CA VAL A 51 11.29 2.80 7.77
C VAL A 51 9.87 2.79 7.20
N VAL A 52 9.69 3.40 6.03
CA VAL A 52 8.41 3.48 5.33
C VAL A 52 8.52 2.79 3.98
N LEU A 53 7.64 1.81 3.76
CA LEU A 53 7.52 1.09 2.49
C LEU A 53 6.32 1.61 1.67
N THR A 54 6.21 1.10 0.44
CA THR A 54 5.31 1.61 -0.60
C THR A 54 3.89 1.08 -0.58
N GLU A 55 3.00 1.73 -1.32
CA GLU A 55 1.59 1.33 -1.40
C GLU A 55 1.39 0.02 -2.16
N LEU A 56 0.28 -0.68 -1.87
CA LEU A 56 -0.23 -1.84 -2.59
C LEU A 56 0.80 -2.99 -2.71
N ASN A 57 1.79 -3.05 -1.83
CA ASN A 57 2.78 -4.12 -1.72
C ASN A 57 2.13 -5.51 -1.62
N GLY A 58 0.93 -5.63 -1.05
CA GLY A 58 0.20 -6.90 -1.00
C GLY A 58 -0.72 -7.18 -2.19
N LEU A 59 -1.02 -6.21 -3.07
CA LEU A 59 -1.97 -6.37 -4.16
C LEU A 59 -1.63 -7.56 -5.09
N PRO A 60 -0.37 -7.76 -5.52
CA PRO A 60 -0.08 -8.82 -6.47
C PRO A 60 -0.11 -10.22 -5.83
N LEU A 61 -0.29 -10.34 -4.50
CA LEU A 61 -0.53 -11.64 -3.82
C LEU A 61 -1.83 -12.33 -4.28
N VAL A 62 -2.71 -11.64 -5.02
CA VAL A 62 -3.81 -12.30 -5.73
C VAL A 62 -3.29 -13.38 -6.70
N LEU A 63 -2.08 -13.21 -7.26
CA LEU A 63 -1.41 -14.15 -8.16
C LEU A 63 -0.77 -15.34 -7.43
N ARG A 64 -0.67 -15.30 -6.10
CA ARG A 64 0.10 -16.27 -5.30
C ARG A 64 -0.39 -17.71 -5.50
N GLY A 65 0.53 -18.61 -5.81
CA GLY A 65 0.25 -20.02 -6.13
C GLY A 65 -0.22 -20.26 -7.57
N ASP A 66 -0.37 -19.21 -8.37
CA ASP A 66 -0.85 -19.27 -9.76
C ASP A 66 -0.01 -18.36 -10.68
N SER A 67 1.32 -18.42 -10.57
CA SER A 67 2.26 -17.57 -11.34
C SER A 67 2.09 -17.67 -12.86
N TRP A 68 1.49 -18.76 -13.37
CA TRP A 68 1.12 -18.89 -14.78
C TRP A 68 0.17 -17.79 -15.26
N ALA A 69 -0.66 -17.22 -14.37
CA ALA A 69 -1.62 -16.16 -14.72
C ALA A 69 -0.92 -14.89 -15.20
N ALA A 70 0.31 -14.65 -14.75
CA ALA A 70 1.12 -13.54 -15.23
C ALA A 70 1.47 -13.64 -16.73
N ARG A 71 1.46 -14.85 -17.29
CA ARG A 71 1.71 -15.07 -18.73
C ARG A 71 0.54 -14.62 -19.61
N LEU A 72 -0.60 -14.25 -19.01
CA LEU A 72 -1.77 -13.74 -19.75
C LEU A 72 -1.63 -12.28 -20.17
N GLY A 73 -0.56 -11.61 -19.73
CA GLY A 73 -0.11 -10.31 -20.24
C GLY A 73 -0.91 -9.09 -19.77
N THR A 74 -2.19 -9.23 -19.39
CA THR A 74 -2.99 -8.16 -18.78
C THR A 74 -3.41 -8.55 -17.36
N PHE A 75 -3.52 -7.56 -16.47
CA PHE A 75 -4.09 -7.76 -15.13
C PHE A 75 -5.53 -8.28 -15.18
N GLU A 76 -6.36 -7.71 -16.05
CA GLU A 76 -7.77 -8.13 -16.21
C GLU A 76 -7.91 -9.60 -16.65
N ARG A 77 -7.11 -10.05 -17.62
CA ARG A 77 -7.12 -11.44 -18.10
C ARG A 77 -6.60 -12.37 -17.02
N ALA A 78 -5.56 -11.97 -16.28
CA ALA A 78 -5.05 -12.72 -15.14
C ALA A 78 -6.14 -12.88 -14.07
N ALA A 79 -6.80 -11.79 -13.67
CA ALA A 79 -7.89 -11.80 -12.71
C ALA A 79 -9.06 -12.69 -13.14
N ALA A 80 -9.52 -12.57 -14.39
CA ALA A 80 -10.62 -13.39 -14.91
C ALA A 80 -10.27 -14.89 -14.91
N ALA A 81 -9.07 -15.24 -15.37
CA ALA A 81 -8.63 -16.63 -15.39
C ALA A 81 -8.42 -17.20 -13.98
N LEU A 82 -7.94 -16.40 -13.04
CA LEU A 82 -7.83 -16.78 -11.63
C LEU A 82 -9.19 -16.96 -10.97
N PHE A 83 -10.18 -16.11 -11.29
CA PHE A 83 -11.54 -16.27 -10.82
C PHE A 83 -12.13 -17.61 -11.25
N VAL A 84 -11.98 -17.97 -12.53
CA VAL A 84 -12.43 -19.28 -13.05
C VAL A 84 -11.67 -20.43 -12.38
N ARG A 85 -10.34 -20.33 -12.27
CA ARG A 85 -9.50 -21.35 -11.61
C ARG A 85 -9.90 -21.57 -10.15
N ARG A 86 -10.25 -20.50 -9.44
CA ARG A 86 -10.56 -20.49 -8.01
C ARG A 86 -12.06 -20.41 -7.74
N LEU A 87 -12.91 -20.72 -8.72
CA LEU A 87 -14.37 -20.57 -8.67
C LEU A 87 -14.98 -21.25 -7.43
N ARG A 88 -14.49 -22.43 -7.05
CA ARG A 88 -14.96 -23.16 -5.85
C ARG A 88 -14.79 -22.38 -4.53
N ARG A 89 -13.80 -21.47 -4.46
CA ARG A 89 -13.53 -20.61 -3.29
C ARG A 89 -14.15 -19.23 -3.45
N ALA A 90 -14.10 -18.66 -4.65
CA ALA A 90 -14.59 -17.30 -4.93
C ALA A 90 -16.12 -17.22 -5.07
N LEU A 91 -16.78 -18.22 -5.67
CA LEU A 91 -18.23 -18.17 -5.92
C LEU A 91 -19.06 -18.13 -4.62
N PRO A 92 -18.76 -18.91 -3.56
CA PRO A 92 -19.49 -18.78 -2.30
C PRO A 92 -19.35 -17.39 -1.67
N VAL A 93 -18.17 -16.78 -1.74
CA VAL A 93 -17.91 -15.42 -1.26
C VAL A 93 -18.74 -14.42 -2.07
N LEU A 94 -18.68 -14.50 -3.41
CA LEU A 94 -19.46 -13.66 -4.32
C LEU A 94 -20.95 -13.68 -3.98
N LEU A 95 -21.53 -14.88 -3.82
CA LEU A 95 -22.96 -15.04 -3.61
C LEU A 95 -23.41 -14.64 -2.20
N ARG A 96 -22.63 -15.00 -1.16
CA ARG A 96 -23.00 -14.75 0.23
C ARG A 96 -22.74 -13.30 0.64
N GLU A 97 -21.62 -12.73 0.20
CA GLU A 97 -21.18 -11.39 0.58
C GLU A 97 -21.61 -10.32 -0.43
N ARG A 98 -22.19 -10.73 -1.57
CA ARG A 98 -22.77 -9.84 -2.61
C ARG A 98 -21.78 -8.79 -3.13
N VAL A 99 -20.54 -9.23 -3.36
CA VAL A 99 -19.44 -8.40 -3.87
C VAL A 99 -19.14 -8.70 -5.33
N SER A 100 -18.34 -7.84 -5.99
CA SER A 100 -17.89 -8.08 -7.36
C SER A 100 -17.04 -9.35 -7.50
N PRO A 101 -16.88 -9.90 -8.73
CA PRO A 101 -16.00 -11.05 -8.97
C PRO A 101 -14.55 -10.82 -8.54
N ILE A 102 -13.99 -9.63 -8.76
CA ILE A 102 -12.60 -9.32 -8.40
C ILE A 102 -12.43 -9.21 -6.88
N ARG A 103 -13.37 -8.56 -6.17
CA ARG A 103 -13.35 -8.53 -4.70
C ARG A 103 -13.55 -9.93 -4.12
N ALA A 104 -14.46 -10.73 -4.66
CA ALA A 104 -14.66 -12.12 -4.25
C ALA A 104 -13.40 -12.98 -4.45
N LEU A 105 -12.67 -12.80 -5.55
CA LEU A 105 -11.41 -13.47 -5.82
C LEU A 105 -10.36 -13.14 -4.75
N GLN A 106 -10.21 -11.85 -4.41
CA GLN A 106 -9.26 -11.38 -3.39
C GLN A 106 -9.66 -11.89 -2.00
N LEU A 107 -10.93 -11.72 -1.60
CA LEU A 107 -11.46 -12.16 -0.32
C LEU A 107 -11.31 -13.67 -0.10
N ALA A 108 -11.50 -14.48 -1.15
CA ALA A 108 -11.38 -15.94 -1.07
C ALA A 108 -9.97 -16.45 -0.73
N GLY A 109 -8.93 -15.62 -0.90
CA GLY A 109 -7.55 -15.91 -0.49
C GLY A 109 -6.98 -14.97 0.56
N SER A 110 -7.78 -13.99 1.00
CA SER A 110 -7.34 -12.84 1.80
C SER A 110 -6.72 -13.25 3.12
N ASP A 111 -7.32 -14.18 3.85
CA ASP A 111 -6.83 -14.68 5.14
C ASP A 111 -5.39 -15.16 5.12
N ALA A 112 -5.03 -15.99 4.13
CA ALA A 112 -3.67 -16.50 4.01
C ALA A 112 -2.69 -15.44 3.50
N ASN A 113 -3.18 -14.44 2.75
CA ASN A 113 -2.37 -13.30 2.31
C ASN A 113 -2.13 -12.31 3.46
N ALA A 114 -3.14 -12.04 4.28
CA ALA A 114 -3.07 -11.21 5.47
C ALA A 114 -2.10 -11.82 6.49
N ALA A 115 -2.20 -13.14 6.75
CA ALA A 115 -1.23 -13.85 7.59
C ALA A 115 0.20 -13.65 7.09
N LEU A 116 0.43 -13.90 5.80
CA LEU A 116 1.73 -13.76 5.18
C LEU A 116 2.26 -12.33 5.28
N TYR A 117 1.43 -11.32 4.98
CA TYR A 117 1.80 -9.91 5.04
C TYR A 117 2.14 -9.49 6.47
N LEU A 118 1.21 -9.67 7.41
CA LEU A 118 1.34 -9.22 8.78
C LEU A 118 2.51 -9.92 9.50
N GLU A 119 2.66 -11.23 9.37
CA GLU A 119 3.78 -11.96 9.99
C GLU A 119 5.12 -11.52 9.41
N THR A 120 5.20 -11.35 8.09
CA THR A 120 6.46 -10.91 7.44
C THR A 120 6.85 -9.52 7.93
N CYS A 121 5.90 -8.59 7.95
CA CYS A 121 6.11 -7.23 8.42
C CYS A 121 6.51 -7.18 9.90
N ARG A 122 5.80 -7.91 10.75
CA ARG A 122 6.14 -8.06 12.18
C ARG A 122 7.57 -8.57 12.37
N ASP A 123 7.89 -9.66 11.68
CA ASP A 123 9.19 -10.32 11.82
C ASP A 123 10.32 -9.41 11.31
N LEU A 124 10.09 -8.63 10.25
CA LEU A 124 11.04 -7.63 9.73
C LEU A 124 11.21 -6.43 10.67
N ALA A 125 10.13 -5.88 11.22
CA ALA A 125 10.23 -4.79 12.20
C ALA A 125 11.10 -5.20 13.39
N ARG A 126 10.85 -6.42 13.91
CA ARG A 126 11.62 -7.01 15.02
C ARG A 126 13.07 -7.31 14.67
N GLU A 127 13.30 -7.94 13.52
CA GLU A 127 14.65 -8.36 13.13
C GLU A 127 15.59 -7.17 12.88
N TYR A 128 15.07 -6.07 12.36
CA TYR A 128 15.85 -4.87 12.07
C TYR A 128 15.79 -3.84 13.21
N GLY A 129 14.95 -4.05 14.23
CA GLY A 129 14.79 -3.14 15.36
C GLY A 129 14.27 -1.77 14.94
N VAL A 130 13.31 -1.71 14.02
CA VAL A 130 12.79 -0.47 13.43
C VAL A 130 11.31 -0.26 13.68
N TYR A 131 10.89 1.00 13.71
CA TYR A 131 9.50 1.36 13.50
C TYR A 131 9.20 1.19 12.02
N LEU A 132 8.26 0.31 11.69
CA LEU A 132 7.97 -0.06 10.31
C LEU A 132 6.57 0.38 9.92
N CYS A 133 6.49 1.30 8.97
CA CYS A 133 5.30 1.45 8.13
C CYS A 133 5.42 0.47 6.97
N CYS A 134 4.57 -0.56 6.97
CA CYS A 134 4.69 -1.72 6.09
C CYS A 134 4.41 -1.42 4.62
N GLY A 135 4.09 -0.16 4.29
CA GLY A 135 3.35 0.15 3.10
C GLY A 135 1.91 -0.33 3.27
N SER A 136 1.24 -0.62 2.16
CA SER A 136 -0.15 -1.04 2.20
C SER A 136 -0.47 -2.30 1.39
N ALA A 137 -1.61 -2.91 1.68
CA ALA A 137 -2.10 -4.11 1.01
C ALA A 137 -3.63 -4.15 1.00
N PRO A 138 -4.27 -4.82 0.01
CA PRO A 138 -5.67 -5.20 0.12
C PRO A 138 -5.85 -6.20 1.27
N LEU A 139 -6.40 -5.74 2.38
CA LEU A 139 -6.62 -6.53 3.59
C LEU A 139 -8.09 -6.47 4.00
N PRO A 140 -8.65 -7.59 4.50
CA PRO A 140 -9.97 -7.54 5.10
C PRO A 140 -9.87 -7.04 6.54
N ARG A 141 -11.00 -6.62 7.11
CA ARG A 141 -11.09 -6.36 8.54
C ARG A 141 -11.41 -7.65 9.30
N TYR A 142 -10.97 -7.69 10.55
CA TYR A 142 -11.16 -8.81 11.47
C TYR A 142 -11.79 -8.33 12.77
N ARG A 143 -12.50 -9.21 13.46
CA ARG A 143 -13.02 -9.01 14.81
C ARG A 143 -12.82 -10.27 15.64
N LEU A 144 -12.78 -10.11 16.95
CA LEU A 144 -12.86 -11.23 17.87
C LEU A 144 -14.31 -11.65 18.09
N SER A 145 -14.55 -12.95 18.14
CA SER A 145 -15.81 -13.56 18.53
C SER A 145 -15.57 -14.69 19.54
N ALA A 146 -16.66 -15.27 20.07
CA ALA A 146 -16.57 -16.42 20.95
C ALA A 146 -15.88 -17.64 20.29
N ALA A 147 -15.87 -17.69 18.95
CA ALA A 147 -15.27 -18.79 18.19
C ALA A 147 -13.82 -18.52 17.74
N GLY A 148 -13.28 -17.32 17.98
CA GLY A 148 -11.92 -16.93 17.64
C GLY A 148 -11.87 -15.68 16.77
N LEU A 149 -11.10 -15.72 15.69
CA LEU A 149 -10.93 -14.62 14.75
C LEU A 149 -11.92 -14.75 13.59
N GLU A 150 -12.73 -13.72 13.35
CA GLU A 150 -13.68 -13.66 12.25
C GLU A 150 -13.35 -12.53 11.29
N ARG A 151 -13.40 -12.80 9.99
CA ARG A 151 -13.30 -11.78 8.95
C ARG A 151 -14.63 -11.05 8.79
N GLU A 152 -14.59 -9.73 8.67
CA GLU A 152 -15.75 -8.92 8.32
C GLU A 152 -16.22 -9.24 6.89
N PRO A 153 -17.50 -9.60 6.69
CA PRO A 153 -18.02 -9.95 5.37
C PRO A 153 -17.96 -8.78 4.38
N GLY A 154 -17.49 -9.05 3.16
CA GLY A 154 -17.48 -8.12 2.04
C GLY A 154 -16.50 -6.95 2.13
N VAL A 155 -15.82 -6.77 3.26
CA VAL A 155 -14.88 -5.67 3.51
C VAL A 155 -13.47 -6.05 3.09
N LEU A 156 -12.90 -5.26 2.19
CA LEU A 156 -11.51 -5.38 1.72
C LEU A 156 -10.97 -3.98 1.46
N THR A 157 -10.11 -3.47 2.35
CA THR A 157 -9.59 -2.10 2.31
C THR A 157 -8.16 -2.09 1.78
N ASN A 158 -7.70 -0.96 1.22
CA ASN A 158 -6.27 -0.71 1.06
C ASN A 158 -5.73 -0.24 2.42
N GLN A 159 -5.01 -1.12 3.12
CA GLN A 159 -4.65 -0.92 4.52
C GLN A 159 -3.14 -0.87 4.74
N THR A 160 -2.70 0.13 5.49
CA THR A 160 -1.36 0.22 6.07
C THR A 160 -1.37 -0.30 7.52
N VAL A 161 -0.27 -0.96 7.90
CA VAL A 161 -0.05 -1.48 9.26
C VAL A 161 1.28 -0.94 9.78
N LEU A 162 1.28 -0.49 11.04
CA LEU A 162 2.45 0.04 11.73
C LEU A 162 2.93 -0.94 12.80
N PHE A 163 4.20 -1.31 12.76
CA PHE A 163 4.85 -2.11 13.80
C PHE A 163 5.96 -1.34 14.49
N GLY A 164 6.14 -1.59 15.78
CA GLY A 164 7.29 -1.13 16.52
C GLY A 164 8.47 -2.11 16.44
N PRO A 165 9.62 -1.74 17.03
CA PRO A 165 10.88 -2.44 16.88
C PRO A 165 10.92 -3.83 17.54
N GLU A 166 9.93 -4.19 18.37
CA GLU A 166 9.81 -5.54 18.94
C GLU A 166 8.79 -6.40 18.17
N GLY A 167 8.21 -5.85 17.10
CA GLY A 167 7.13 -6.48 16.34
C GLY A 167 5.74 -6.29 16.96
N GLU A 168 5.58 -5.34 17.88
CA GLU A 168 4.29 -4.97 18.44
C GLU A 168 3.45 -4.17 17.44
N LEU A 169 2.15 -4.47 17.33
CA LEU A 169 1.23 -3.72 16.49
C LEU A 169 0.93 -2.35 17.13
N ILE A 170 1.41 -1.29 16.49
CA ILE A 170 1.13 0.10 16.86
C ILE A 170 -0.29 0.46 16.43
N GLY A 171 -0.60 0.25 15.15
CA GLY A 171 -1.95 0.50 14.63
C GLY A 171 -2.11 0.28 13.14
N CYS A 172 -3.33 0.48 12.65
CA CYS A 172 -3.70 0.31 11.25
C CYS A 172 -4.46 1.53 10.70
N THR A 173 -4.33 1.76 9.39
CA THR A 173 -5.04 2.83 8.67
C THR A 173 -5.53 2.32 7.33
N ASP A 174 -6.82 2.52 7.04
CA ASP A 174 -7.42 2.22 5.75
C ASP A 174 -7.48 3.48 4.88
N LYS A 175 -7.12 3.36 3.60
CA LYS A 175 -7.18 4.44 2.62
C LYS A 175 -8.61 4.96 2.49
N VAL A 176 -8.82 6.26 2.68
CA VAL A 176 -10.16 6.88 2.70
C VAL A 176 -10.62 7.21 1.29
N HIS A 177 -9.79 7.89 0.52
CA HIS A 177 -10.07 8.31 -0.85
C HIS A 177 -9.40 7.35 -1.83
N LEU A 178 -10.20 6.48 -2.43
CA LEU A 178 -9.75 5.52 -3.44
C LEU A 178 -9.54 6.21 -4.79
N THR A 179 -8.55 5.75 -5.53
CA THR A 179 -8.38 6.11 -6.95
C THR A 179 -9.43 5.37 -7.81
N PRO A 180 -9.72 5.84 -9.04
CA PRO A 180 -10.63 5.11 -9.94
C PRO A 180 -10.23 3.65 -10.18
N ALA A 181 -8.92 3.32 -10.13
CA ALA A 181 -8.43 1.96 -10.27
C ALA A 181 -8.67 1.08 -9.03
N GLU A 182 -8.90 1.69 -7.87
CA GLU A 182 -9.22 1.00 -6.62
C GLU A 182 -10.73 0.89 -6.38
N GLU A 183 -11.53 1.78 -6.96
CA GLU A 183 -12.98 1.79 -6.85
C GLU A 183 -13.67 0.65 -7.65
N ALA A 184 -15.00 0.64 -7.61
CA ALA A 184 -15.82 -0.25 -8.42
C ALA A 184 -15.54 -0.02 -9.92
N GLY A 185 -15.15 -1.08 -10.63
CA GLY A 185 -14.67 -1.01 -12.02
C GLY A 185 -13.16 -1.25 -12.14
N GLY A 186 -12.41 -1.06 -11.06
CA GLY A 186 -11.02 -1.49 -10.90
C GLY A 186 -10.90 -2.74 -10.04
N VAL A 187 -10.09 -2.68 -8.98
CA VAL A 187 -9.93 -3.80 -8.03
C VAL A 187 -11.02 -3.88 -6.96
N ASP A 188 -11.97 -2.94 -6.97
CA ASP A 188 -13.15 -2.90 -6.09
C ASP A 188 -12.76 -3.04 -4.61
N LEU A 189 -12.08 -2.05 -4.05
CA LEU A 189 -11.77 -1.96 -2.62
C LEU A 189 -12.85 -1.18 -1.87
N THR A 190 -12.93 -1.41 -0.56
CA THR A 190 -13.80 -0.70 0.36
C THR A 190 -13.05 0.54 0.86
N PRO A 191 -13.61 1.75 0.75
CA PRO A 191 -12.98 2.94 1.29
C PRO A 191 -12.96 2.88 2.82
N GLY A 192 -11.88 3.38 3.41
CA GLY A 192 -11.78 3.67 4.83
C GLY A 192 -12.72 4.80 5.25
N ARG A 193 -12.95 4.92 6.56
CA ARG A 193 -13.78 6.00 7.11
C ARG A 193 -12.90 7.10 7.65
N LEU A 194 -13.12 8.34 7.22
CA LEU A 194 -12.37 9.52 7.68
C LEU A 194 -12.33 9.62 9.22
N GLY A 195 -13.46 9.34 9.90
CA GLY A 195 -13.55 9.38 11.36
C GLY A 195 -12.73 8.31 12.09
N GLU A 196 -12.25 7.27 11.41
CA GLU A 196 -11.40 6.22 11.97
C GLU A 196 -9.90 6.49 11.79
N LEU A 197 -9.53 7.53 11.03
CA LEU A 197 -8.13 7.97 10.95
C LEU A 197 -7.64 8.39 12.32
N ARG A 198 -6.45 7.92 12.68
CA ARG A 198 -5.83 8.11 13.98
C ARG A 198 -4.35 8.45 13.84
N VAL A 199 -3.86 9.23 14.81
CA VAL A 199 -2.45 9.53 14.99
C VAL A 199 -1.88 8.65 16.10
N PHE A 200 -0.71 8.05 15.86
CA PHE A 200 -0.07 7.13 16.78
C PHE A 200 1.20 7.77 17.36
N PRO A 201 1.21 8.18 18.65
CA PRO A 201 2.40 8.75 19.27
C PRO A 201 3.49 7.70 19.47
N THR A 202 4.69 8.00 18.98
CA THR A 202 5.86 7.13 19.09
C THR A 202 7.15 7.95 19.31
N PRO A 203 8.28 7.29 19.67
CA PRO A 203 9.60 7.92 19.66
C PRO A 203 10.04 8.48 18.30
N VAL A 204 9.47 8.01 17.19
CA VAL A 204 9.76 8.46 15.82
C VAL A 204 8.72 9.42 15.25
N GLY A 205 7.94 10.06 16.13
CA GLY A 205 6.91 11.03 15.76
C GLY A 205 5.51 10.62 16.18
N ASP A 206 4.58 11.56 16.03
CA ASP A 206 3.14 11.33 16.14
C ASP A 206 2.66 11.00 14.74
N LEU A 207 2.62 9.69 14.45
CA LEU A 207 2.55 9.15 13.10
C LEU A 207 1.11 9.21 12.59
N GLY A 208 0.88 9.93 11.50
CA GLY A 208 -0.36 9.89 10.72
C GLY A 208 -0.11 9.27 9.36
N VAL A 209 -1.03 8.44 8.87
CA VAL A 209 -0.90 7.79 7.56
C VAL A 209 -1.93 8.40 6.60
N ALA A 210 -1.47 8.84 5.44
CA ALA A 210 -2.31 9.25 4.32
C ALA A 210 -1.82 8.49 3.07
N ILE A 211 -2.52 7.42 2.72
CA ILE A 211 -2.09 6.49 1.67
C ILE A 211 -2.34 7.12 0.30
N SER A 212 -1.25 7.40 -0.43
CA SER A 212 -1.28 7.94 -1.79
C SER A 212 -2.24 9.13 -1.96
N LEU A 213 -3.33 8.96 -2.72
CA LEU A 213 -4.35 9.97 -2.98
C LEU A 213 -4.80 10.71 -1.71
N ASP A 214 -4.89 10.02 -0.56
CA ASP A 214 -5.25 10.63 0.73
C ASP A 214 -4.36 11.83 1.11
N ALA A 215 -3.07 11.81 0.75
CA ALA A 215 -2.14 12.90 1.08
C ALA A 215 -2.42 14.20 0.30
N PHE A 216 -3.23 14.12 -0.76
CA PHE A 216 -3.70 15.28 -1.53
C PHE A 216 -5.02 15.84 -0.97
N ARG A 217 -5.59 15.21 0.07
CA ARG A 217 -6.96 15.46 0.54
C ARG A 217 -6.97 16.30 1.79
N ARG A 218 -7.50 17.52 1.68
CA ARG A 218 -7.57 18.48 2.80
C ARG A 218 -8.35 17.94 4.00
N ASP A 219 -9.39 17.15 3.80
CA ASP A 219 -10.17 16.52 4.88
C ASP A 219 -9.35 15.46 5.63
N VAL A 220 -8.53 14.67 4.92
CA VAL A 220 -7.61 13.71 5.55
C VAL A 220 -6.51 14.44 6.32
N ILE A 221 -5.84 15.40 5.69
CA ILE A 221 -4.77 16.17 6.33
C ILE A 221 -5.31 16.91 7.56
N GLY A 222 -6.43 17.62 7.43
CA GLY A 222 -7.07 18.31 8.55
C GLY A 222 -7.42 17.37 9.71
N ARG A 223 -7.94 16.16 9.42
CA ARG A 223 -8.24 15.17 10.45
C ARG A 223 -7.00 14.65 11.19
N LEU A 224 -5.85 14.55 10.51
CA LEU A 224 -4.58 14.16 11.13
C LEU A 224 -3.99 15.32 11.93
N GLU A 225 -4.08 16.55 11.43
CA GLU A 225 -3.64 17.76 12.12
C GLU A 225 -4.41 18.00 13.43
N GLU A 226 -5.74 17.83 13.41
CA GLU A 226 -6.63 17.91 14.58
C GLU A 226 -6.20 16.97 15.72
N GLN A 227 -5.54 15.86 15.39
CA GLN A 227 -5.05 14.85 16.33
C GLN A 227 -3.58 15.05 16.71
N GLY A 228 -2.93 16.10 16.21
CA GLY A 228 -1.54 16.44 16.51
C GLY A 228 -0.51 15.61 15.74
N CYS A 229 -0.83 15.18 14.51
CA CYS A 229 0.15 14.53 13.63
C CYS A 229 1.40 15.40 13.47
N THR A 230 2.58 14.79 13.60
CA THR A 230 3.88 15.48 13.40
C THR A 230 4.70 14.88 12.26
N VAL A 231 4.44 13.63 11.89
CA VAL A 231 5.08 12.94 10.76
C VAL A 231 4.02 12.26 9.91
N LEU A 232 3.87 12.73 8.67
CA LEU A 232 2.98 12.12 7.68
C LEU A 232 3.69 10.95 6.97
N LEU A 233 3.03 9.81 6.91
CA LEU A 233 3.48 8.64 6.17
C LEU A 233 2.61 8.51 4.93
N GLN A 234 3.23 8.65 3.75
CA GLN A 234 2.56 8.55 2.46
C GLN A 234 3.15 7.39 1.63
N PRO A 235 2.79 6.13 1.93
CA PRO A 235 3.06 5.03 1.00
C PRO A 235 2.37 5.32 -0.35
N ASP A 236 3.10 5.22 -1.46
CA ASP A 236 2.58 5.51 -2.81
C ASP A 236 2.85 4.40 -3.83
N ALA A 237 1.87 4.21 -4.73
CA ALA A 237 1.99 3.46 -5.97
C ALA A 237 1.29 4.21 -7.10
N ASN A 238 1.99 5.18 -7.68
CA ASN A 238 1.51 5.94 -8.83
C ASN A 238 1.39 5.05 -10.08
N ALA A 239 0.17 4.78 -10.53
CA ALA A 239 -0.12 3.86 -11.64
C ALA A 239 -0.04 4.52 -13.05
N ALA A 240 0.96 5.39 -13.27
CA ALA A 240 1.19 6.05 -14.55
C ALA A 240 2.67 6.42 -14.76
N PRO A 241 3.14 6.63 -16.00
CA PRO A 241 4.49 7.12 -16.26
C PRO A 241 4.73 8.49 -15.60
N TRP A 242 5.84 8.68 -14.87
CA TRP A 242 6.03 9.85 -14.01
C TRP A 242 5.99 11.19 -14.77
N THR A 243 6.34 11.18 -16.05
CA THR A 243 6.35 12.37 -16.90
C THR A 243 5.05 12.58 -17.69
N ALA A 244 4.01 11.80 -17.41
CA ALA A 244 2.70 11.96 -18.05
C ALA A 244 1.93 13.16 -17.48
N PRO A 245 0.93 13.69 -18.22
CA PRO A 245 -0.09 14.53 -17.62
C PRO A 245 -1.08 13.71 -16.78
N GLU A 246 -1.67 14.35 -15.78
CA GLU A 246 -2.64 13.77 -14.86
C GLU A 246 -3.65 14.82 -14.37
N GLY A 247 -4.87 14.36 -14.12
CA GLY A 247 -5.85 15.06 -13.31
C GLY A 247 -6.45 14.10 -12.28
N LEU A 248 -6.04 14.23 -11.02
CA LEU A 248 -6.57 13.41 -9.93
C LEU A 248 -7.89 13.96 -9.38
N PRO A 249 -8.77 13.10 -8.84
CA PRO A 249 -9.85 13.55 -7.97
C PRO A 249 -9.32 14.45 -6.84
N PRO A 250 -10.02 15.54 -6.48
CA PRO A 250 -11.43 15.80 -6.78
C PRO A 250 -11.66 16.61 -8.06
N ASP A 251 -10.61 17.08 -8.73
CA ASP A 251 -10.72 17.87 -9.96
C ASP A 251 -9.93 17.22 -11.12
N PRO A 252 -10.47 16.15 -11.73
CA PRO A 252 -9.82 15.49 -12.86
C PRO A 252 -9.68 16.36 -14.11
N ALA A 253 -10.38 17.49 -14.18
CA ALA A 253 -10.26 18.43 -15.28
C ALA A 253 -9.01 19.31 -15.16
N HIS A 254 -8.44 19.44 -13.96
CA HIS A 254 -7.20 20.19 -13.73
C HIS A 254 -5.97 19.36 -14.12
N VAL A 255 -5.76 19.21 -15.43
CA VAL A 255 -4.65 18.43 -15.99
C VAL A 255 -3.32 19.19 -15.87
N ARG A 256 -2.31 18.54 -15.31
CA ARG A 256 -0.93 19.03 -15.16
C ARG A 256 0.04 17.86 -15.18
N ASP A 257 1.34 18.12 -15.26
CA ASP A 257 2.32 17.04 -15.18
C ASP A 257 2.28 16.38 -13.80
N GLN A 258 2.36 15.05 -13.73
CA GLN A 258 2.32 14.33 -12.44
C GLN A 258 3.30 14.90 -11.40
N PRO A 259 4.56 15.24 -11.73
CA PRO A 259 5.49 15.79 -10.75
C PRO A 259 5.03 17.13 -10.19
N VAL A 260 4.27 17.92 -10.98
CA VAL A 260 3.63 19.16 -10.52
C VAL A 260 2.47 18.83 -9.58
N ALA A 261 1.62 17.85 -9.95
CA ALA A 261 0.54 17.42 -9.08
C ALA A 261 1.05 16.91 -7.73
N TRP A 262 2.12 16.10 -7.71
CA TRP A 262 2.67 15.52 -6.49
C TRP A 262 3.23 16.53 -5.49
N LEU A 263 3.57 17.75 -5.93
CA LEU A 263 3.93 18.84 -5.02
C LEU A 263 2.77 19.23 -4.09
N GLU A 264 1.53 18.95 -4.46
CA GLU A 264 0.32 19.21 -3.66
C GLU A 264 0.09 18.19 -2.53
N SER A 265 0.96 17.17 -2.42
CA SER A 265 0.93 16.16 -1.36
C SER A 265 1.96 16.47 -0.26
N SER A 266 2.80 15.50 0.14
CA SER A 266 3.81 15.62 1.21
C SER A 266 4.57 16.96 1.26
N TRP A 267 5.02 17.48 0.11
CA TRP A 267 5.73 18.77 0.07
C TRP A 267 4.84 19.93 0.54
N ALA A 268 3.66 20.10 -0.05
CA ALA A 268 2.71 21.13 0.35
C ALA A 268 2.22 20.94 1.79
N VAL A 269 2.05 19.70 2.25
CA VAL A 269 1.68 19.43 3.64
C VAL A 269 2.75 19.96 4.60
N THR A 270 4.02 19.60 4.40
CA THR A 270 5.10 20.04 5.31
C THR A 270 5.39 21.54 5.23
N GLU A 271 5.07 22.19 4.11
CA GLU A 271 5.22 23.64 3.97
C GLU A 271 4.11 24.42 4.68
N ASN A 272 2.87 23.91 4.66
CA ASN A 272 1.70 24.67 5.10
C ASN A 272 1.12 24.21 6.45
N SER A 273 1.45 23.00 6.91
CA SER A 273 0.88 22.44 8.13
C SER A 273 1.48 23.09 9.38
N PRO A 274 0.66 23.47 10.38
CA PRO A 274 1.16 23.96 11.66
C PRO A 274 1.69 22.84 12.55
N THR A 275 1.34 21.58 12.29
CA THR A 275 1.67 20.43 13.16
C THR A 275 2.49 19.37 12.44
N ILE A 276 2.20 19.08 11.17
CA ILE A 276 2.91 18.07 10.37
C ILE A 276 4.22 18.67 9.87
N ARG A 277 5.28 18.48 10.64
CA ARG A 277 6.61 19.01 10.32
C ARG A 277 7.31 18.23 9.22
N TYR A 278 7.14 16.91 9.18
CA TYR A 278 7.84 16.04 8.24
C TYR A 278 6.89 15.11 7.51
N ALA A 279 7.27 14.71 6.30
CA ALA A 279 6.57 13.66 5.57
C ALA A 279 7.56 12.69 4.92
N VAL A 280 7.20 11.41 4.89
CA VAL A 280 7.98 10.34 4.28
C VAL A 280 7.14 9.68 3.19
N ASN A 281 7.55 9.85 1.94
CA ASN A 281 6.82 9.43 0.76
C ASN A 281 7.66 8.46 -0.11
N PRO A 282 7.66 7.15 0.21
CA PRO A 282 8.20 6.14 -0.68
C PRO A 282 7.20 5.85 -1.82
N MET A 283 7.70 5.82 -3.06
CA MET A 283 6.95 5.44 -4.24
C MET A 283 7.50 4.13 -4.82
N VAL A 284 6.64 3.18 -5.15
CA VAL A 284 7.07 1.98 -5.91
C VAL A 284 7.23 2.33 -7.38
N VAL A 285 8.21 1.70 -8.03
CA VAL A 285 8.40 1.76 -9.48
C VAL A 285 8.29 0.37 -10.10
N GLY A 286 8.20 0.29 -11.42
CA GLY A 286 8.20 -0.98 -12.14
C GLY A 286 6.89 -1.30 -12.85
N ASN A 287 6.96 -2.30 -13.71
CA ASN A 287 5.81 -2.79 -14.47
C ASN A 287 5.25 -4.05 -13.84
N LEU A 288 3.95 -4.05 -13.55
CA LEU A 288 3.21 -5.22 -13.10
C LEU A 288 2.20 -5.61 -14.17
N LEU A 289 2.57 -6.62 -14.97
CA LEU A 289 1.82 -6.99 -16.18
C LEU A 289 1.77 -5.80 -17.15
N ASP A 290 0.60 -5.20 -17.32
CA ASP A 290 0.37 -4.02 -18.16
C ASP A 290 0.14 -2.72 -17.41
N LEU A 291 0.35 -2.77 -16.09
CA LEU A 291 0.31 -1.61 -15.23
C LEU A 291 1.72 -1.04 -15.10
N THR A 292 1.83 0.28 -15.26
CA THR A 292 3.08 1.04 -15.13
C THR A 292 3.09 1.76 -13.80
N PHE A 293 4.16 1.61 -13.02
CA PHE A 293 4.39 2.39 -11.80
C PHE A 293 5.70 3.15 -11.88
N ASP A 294 5.66 4.45 -11.63
CA ASP A 294 6.82 5.33 -11.74
C ASP A 294 6.69 6.53 -10.80
N GLY A 295 7.81 7.09 -10.37
CA GLY A 295 7.82 8.17 -9.39
C GLY A 295 9.20 8.52 -8.85
N GLN A 296 9.21 9.51 -7.96
CA GLN A 296 10.39 9.91 -7.20
C GLN A 296 10.01 9.97 -5.72
N SER A 297 10.54 9.03 -4.94
CA SER A 297 10.38 9.05 -3.49
C SER A 297 10.98 10.31 -2.87
N ALA A 298 10.43 10.78 -1.76
CA ALA A 298 10.89 11.97 -1.06
C ALA A 298 10.76 11.87 0.46
N ILE A 299 11.62 12.61 1.17
CA ILE A 299 11.43 13.00 2.57
C ILE A 299 11.37 14.52 2.58
N THR A 300 10.26 15.08 3.05
CA THR A 300 10.04 16.53 3.07
C THR A 300 9.97 17.04 4.51
N GLY A 301 10.29 18.32 4.66
CA GLY A 301 10.31 19.01 5.94
C GLY A 301 10.38 20.53 5.75
N PRO A 302 10.59 21.29 6.84
CA PRO A 302 10.58 22.74 6.77
C PRO A 302 11.70 23.26 5.86
N ALA A 303 11.40 24.27 5.05
CA ALA A 303 12.38 24.90 4.17
C ALA A 303 13.65 25.39 4.89
N ALA A 304 13.53 25.80 6.16
CA ALA A 304 14.66 26.23 6.99
C ALA A 304 15.65 25.09 7.31
N GLU A 305 15.20 23.84 7.31
CA GLU A 305 16.04 22.65 7.54
C GLU A 305 16.52 22.01 6.24
N ALA A 306 15.85 22.30 5.12
CA ALA A 306 16.22 21.87 3.78
C ALA A 306 16.31 23.07 2.81
N PRO A 307 17.28 24.00 3.00
CA PRO A 307 17.35 25.22 2.21
C PRO A 307 17.88 25.00 0.79
N GLU A 308 18.60 23.90 0.55
CA GLU A 308 19.13 23.54 -0.77
C GLU A 308 17.98 23.23 -1.74
N PRO A 309 17.87 23.95 -2.88
CA PRO A 309 16.81 23.69 -3.83
C PRO A 309 16.95 22.32 -4.49
N ARG A 310 15.86 21.54 -4.49
CA ARG A 310 15.73 20.26 -5.21
C ARG A 310 14.40 20.26 -5.96
N SER A 311 14.26 19.39 -6.96
CA SER A 311 13.03 19.29 -7.74
C SER A 311 12.75 17.87 -8.17
N TYR A 312 11.45 17.53 -8.21
CA TYR A 312 11.01 16.48 -9.10
C TYR A 312 11.29 16.90 -10.55
N VAL A 313 11.48 15.95 -11.46
CA VAL A 313 11.57 16.28 -12.89
C VAL A 313 10.34 17.06 -13.33
N LEU A 314 10.49 17.96 -14.32
CA LEU A 314 9.41 18.85 -14.80
C LEU A 314 8.93 19.89 -13.77
N THR A 315 9.64 20.09 -12.65
CA THR A 315 9.31 21.13 -11.67
C THR A 315 10.50 22.06 -11.43
N GLU A 316 10.20 23.32 -11.08
CA GLU A 316 11.23 24.26 -10.64
C GLU A 316 11.83 23.84 -9.27
N PRO A 317 13.16 23.94 -9.10
CA PRO A 317 13.85 23.69 -7.83
C PRO A 317 13.31 24.54 -6.68
N ARG A 318 13.17 23.92 -5.51
CA ARG A 318 12.64 24.55 -4.29
C ARG A 318 13.22 23.91 -3.03
N PRO A 319 13.26 24.64 -1.90
CA PRO A 319 13.63 24.06 -0.61
C PRO A 319 12.54 23.10 -0.10
N GLY A 320 12.80 22.46 1.04
CA GLY A 320 11.83 21.61 1.74
C GLY A 320 11.95 20.11 1.43
N PHE A 321 12.86 19.72 0.53
CA PHE A 321 13.22 18.31 0.30
C PHE A 321 14.47 17.95 1.13
N LEU A 322 14.27 17.28 2.27
CA LEU A 322 15.36 16.74 3.10
C LEU A 322 16.11 15.63 2.36
N ALA A 323 15.38 14.81 1.61
CA ALA A 323 15.93 13.84 0.68
C ALA A 323 14.98 13.67 -0.51
N LEU A 324 15.53 13.44 -1.70
CA LEU A 324 14.76 13.26 -2.92
C LEU A 324 15.45 12.23 -3.82
N ALA A 325 14.68 11.24 -4.28
CA ALA A 325 15.16 10.27 -5.25
C ALA A 325 15.37 10.96 -6.61
N PRO A 326 16.51 10.73 -7.28
CA PRO A 326 16.63 11.14 -8.66
C PRO A 326 15.63 10.34 -9.52
N TRP A 327 15.19 10.92 -10.64
CA TRP A 327 14.53 10.14 -11.67
C TRP A 327 15.57 9.43 -12.55
N VAL A 328 15.15 8.50 -13.42
CA VAL A 328 16.05 7.68 -14.25
C VAL A 328 17.00 8.51 -15.13
N MET A 329 16.63 9.76 -15.44
CA MET A 329 17.41 10.72 -16.19
C MET A 329 17.73 11.95 -15.32
N PRO A 330 18.65 11.85 -14.36
CA PRO A 330 18.87 12.91 -13.36
C PRO A 330 19.50 14.20 -13.93
N ASN A 331 20.09 14.13 -15.13
CA ASN A 331 20.86 15.22 -15.72
C ASN A 331 20.12 15.94 -16.86
N THR A 332 18.91 15.51 -17.23
CA THR A 332 18.14 16.16 -18.30
C THR A 332 16.98 16.95 -17.71
N THR A 333 16.77 18.15 -18.25
CA THR A 333 15.63 19.00 -17.93
C THR A 333 14.71 19.20 -19.14
N ASP A 334 15.02 18.62 -20.30
CA ASP A 334 14.19 18.71 -21.50
C ASP A 334 12.88 17.91 -21.32
N PRO A 335 11.71 18.57 -21.27
CA PRO A 335 10.44 17.88 -21.08
C PRO A 335 10.13 16.87 -22.18
N ALA A 336 10.56 17.10 -23.43
CA ALA A 336 10.28 16.19 -24.53
C ALA A 336 11.08 14.88 -24.40
N GLU A 337 12.35 14.96 -24.01
CA GLU A 337 13.21 13.82 -23.74
C GLU A 337 12.73 13.03 -22.50
N LEU A 338 12.36 13.74 -21.43
CA LEU A 338 11.79 13.14 -20.22
C LEU A 338 10.53 12.35 -20.55
N ARG A 339 9.57 12.94 -21.29
CA ARG A 339 8.33 12.25 -21.70
C ARG A 339 8.58 11.03 -22.57
N ARG A 340 9.49 11.12 -23.53
CA ARG A 340 9.87 9.98 -24.38
C ARG A 340 10.46 8.85 -23.54
N THR A 341 11.30 9.18 -22.57
CA THR A 341 11.88 8.19 -21.65
C THR A 341 10.81 7.53 -20.79
N GLY A 342 9.86 8.30 -20.24
CA GLY A 342 8.72 7.76 -19.49
C GLY A 342 7.89 6.75 -20.30
N GLN A 343 7.62 7.06 -21.57
CA GLN A 343 6.93 6.14 -22.50
C GLN A 343 7.74 4.87 -22.79
N GLN A 344 9.07 4.97 -22.88
CA GLN A 344 9.94 3.82 -23.11
C GLN A 344 10.04 2.89 -21.89
N LEU A 345 9.95 3.43 -20.68
CA LEU A 345 9.96 2.64 -19.44
C LEU A 345 8.64 1.87 -19.23
N ALA A 346 7.52 2.47 -19.65
CA ALA A 346 6.17 1.99 -19.42
C ALA A 346 5.92 0.56 -19.92
N ALA A 347 5.01 -0.14 -19.26
CA ALA A 347 4.61 -1.50 -19.62
C ALA A 347 4.13 -1.56 -21.08
N ARG A 348 4.58 -2.60 -21.80
CA ARG A 348 4.29 -2.82 -23.23
C ARG A 348 4.85 -1.78 -24.19
N SER A 349 5.86 -1.00 -23.80
CA SER A 349 6.56 -0.13 -24.73
C SER A 349 7.32 -0.91 -25.81
N GLY A 350 7.71 -2.16 -25.52
CA GLY A 350 8.55 -2.98 -26.40
C GLY A 350 9.97 -2.45 -26.57
N HIS A 351 10.33 -1.39 -25.83
CA HIS A 351 11.62 -0.75 -25.91
C HIS A 351 12.65 -1.48 -25.02
N PRO A 352 13.95 -1.48 -25.35
CA PRO A 352 14.98 -2.05 -24.46
C PRO A 352 15.08 -1.41 -23.07
N GLN A 353 14.44 -0.26 -22.87
CA GLN A 353 14.33 0.42 -21.56
C GLN A 353 13.08 0.02 -20.78
N GLU A 354 12.18 -0.80 -21.33
CA GLU A 354 10.98 -1.24 -20.61
C GLU A 354 11.34 -1.80 -19.23
N ASN A 355 10.66 -1.32 -18.18
CA ASN A 355 10.87 -1.72 -16.79
C ASN A 355 12.26 -1.42 -16.20
N ARG A 356 13.08 -0.56 -16.83
CA ARG A 356 14.41 -0.14 -16.34
C ARG A 356 14.33 1.11 -15.45
N TYR A 357 13.46 1.05 -14.45
CA TYR A 357 13.31 2.11 -13.45
C TYR A 357 14.46 2.15 -12.44
N LEU A 358 14.68 3.32 -11.85
CA LEU A 358 15.64 3.50 -10.77
C LEU A 358 15.04 3.05 -9.43
N THR A 359 15.74 2.17 -8.72
CA THR A 359 15.49 1.86 -7.30
C THR A 359 16.50 2.57 -6.42
N THR A 360 16.08 3.06 -5.26
CA THR A 360 16.98 3.76 -4.33
C THR A 360 16.46 3.72 -2.89
N VAL A 361 17.29 4.18 -1.95
CA VAL A 361 16.93 4.38 -0.55
C VAL A 361 17.28 5.80 -0.15
N LEU A 362 16.34 6.49 0.49
CA LEU A 362 16.52 7.82 1.04
C LEU A 362 16.54 7.75 2.55
N HIS A 363 17.27 8.66 3.19
CA HIS A 363 17.23 8.82 4.64
C HIS A 363 17.44 10.28 5.03
N ALA A 364 16.89 10.65 6.19
CA ALA A 364 17.08 11.95 6.82
C ALA A 364 17.05 11.80 8.34
N ASP A 365 17.86 12.59 9.04
CA ASP A 365 17.81 12.70 10.50
C ASP A 365 16.82 13.80 10.88
N LEU A 366 15.86 13.46 11.73
CA LEU A 366 14.73 14.30 12.08
C LEU A 366 14.71 14.59 13.59
N GLU A 367 14.26 15.79 13.93
CA GLU A 367 14.11 16.23 15.32
C GLU A 367 12.71 16.78 15.57
N LEU A 368 12.07 16.32 16.66
CA LEU A 368 10.74 16.76 17.09
C LEU A 368 10.75 17.03 18.60
N PRO A 369 9.91 17.97 19.08
CA PRO A 369 9.65 18.07 20.51
C PRO A 369 9.04 16.75 21.03
N PRO A 370 9.03 16.54 22.36
CA PRO A 370 8.33 15.40 22.94
C PRO A 370 6.87 15.33 22.49
N SER A 371 6.34 14.10 22.37
CA SER A 371 4.92 13.92 22.07
C SER A 371 4.05 14.49 23.20
N THR A 372 2.98 15.17 22.82
CA THR A 372 1.90 15.58 23.71
C THR A 372 0.59 14.82 23.40
N CYS A 373 0.60 13.99 22.35
CA CYS A 373 -0.57 13.25 21.90
C CYS A 373 -0.81 12.02 22.79
N PRO A 374 -2.03 11.79 23.27
CA PRO A 374 -2.37 10.53 23.94
C PRO A 374 -2.37 9.39 22.92
N ALA A 375 -2.00 8.19 23.36
CA ALA A 375 -2.19 6.99 22.54
C ALA A 375 -3.70 6.78 22.30
N PRO A 376 -4.15 6.61 21.05
CA PRO A 376 -5.55 6.37 20.79
C PRO A 376 -5.97 4.98 21.30
N PRO A 377 -7.25 4.79 21.67
CA PRO A 377 -7.74 3.46 22.00
C PRO A 377 -7.61 2.53 20.80
N ALA A 378 -7.38 1.25 21.10
CA ALA A 378 -7.37 0.20 20.10
C ALA A 378 -8.76 0.05 19.48
N THR A 379 -8.80 -0.18 18.17
CA THR A 379 -10.04 -0.59 17.50
C THR A 379 -10.28 -2.09 17.67
N PRO A 380 -11.53 -2.57 17.53
CA PRO A 380 -11.81 -4.02 17.53
C PRO A 380 -10.99 -4.79 16.49
N HIS A 381 -10.67 -4.13 15.37
CA HIS A 381 -9.82 -4.72 14.33
C HIS A 381 -8.38 -4.89 14.79
N GLU A 382 -7.78 -3.89 15.42
CA GLU A 382 -6.41 -4.00 15.95
C GLU A 382 -6.32 -4.98 17.11
N GLU A 383 -7.32 -5.05 17.98
CA GLU A 383 -7.39 -6.06 19.04
C GLU A 383 -7.40 -7.48 18.44
N ALA A 384 -8.17 -7.67 17.38
CA ALA A 384 -8.23 -8.92 16.64
C ALA A 384 -6.88 -9.27 15.97
N LEU A 385 -6.21 -8.30 15.34
CA LEU A 385 -4.89 -8.49 14.75
C LEU A 385 -3.81 -8.79 15.80
N ARG A 386 -3.81 -8.10 16.95
CA ARG A 386 -2.90 -8.40 18.07
C ARG A 386 -3.10 -9.82 18.57
N ALA A 387 -4.35 -10.20 18.85
CA ALA A 387 -4.67 -11.55 19.29
C ALA A 387 -4.23 -12.61 18.26
N TRP A 388 -4.38 -12.32 16.98
CA TRP A 388 -3.91 -13.20 15.91
C TRP A 388 -2.39 -13.34 15.89
N LEU A 389 -1.66 -12.22 15.87
CA LEU A 389 -0.20 -12.21 15.79
C LEU A 389 0.48 -12.79 17.03
N GLU A 390 -0.16 -12.69 18.20
CA GLU A 390 0.31 -13.30 19.45
C GLU A 390 -0.10 -14.77 19.59
N GLY A 391 -0.83 -15.33 18.61
CA GLY A 391 -1.31 -16.72 18.64
C GLY A 391 -2.43 -16.97 19.66
N ARG A 392 -3.05 -15.93 20.21
CA ARG A 392 -4.19 -16.01 21.14
C ARG A 392 -5.53 -16.23 20.44
N ALA A 393 -5.61 -15.89 19.15
CA ALA A 393 -6.77 -16.15 18.30
C ALA A 393 -6.30 -16.71 16.95
N ALA A 394 -7.13 -17.54 16.33
CA ALA A 394 -6.90 -18.04 15.00
C ALA A 394 -8.19 -17.94 14.19
N LEU A 395 -8.06 -17.82 12.87
CA LEU A 395 -9.18 -17.93 11.96
C LEU A 395 -9.85 -19.30 12.15
N GLU A 396 -11.18 -19.32 12.16
CA GLU A 396 -11.92 -20.58 12.12
C GLU A 396 -11.42 -21.41 10.94
N ARG A 397 -10.85 -22.59 11.20
CA ARG A 397 -10.62 -23.55 10.14
C ARG A 397 -12.00 -23.92 9.60
N PRO A 398 -12.27 -23.81 8.29
CA PRO A 398 -13.52 -24.31 7.75
C PRO A 398 -13.61 -25.78 8.14
N GLN A 399 -14.59 -26.11 9.00
CA GLN A 399 -14.91 -27.50 9.30
C GLN A 399 -15.03 -28.18 7.94
N ARG A 400 -14.23 -29.23 7.70
CA ARG A 400 -14.36 -30.04 6.48
C ARG A 400 -15.83 -30.38 6.37
N ALA A 401 -16.55 -29.71 5.48
CA ALA A 401 -17.92 -30.07 5.18
C ALA A 401 -17.83 -31.54 4.81
N ARG A 402 -18.44 -32.41 5.62
CA ARG A 402 -18.69 -33.79 5.24
C ARG A 402 -19.41 -33.69 3.90
N THR A 403 -18.69 -33.95 2.82
CA THR A 403 -19.22 -34.02 1.46
C THR A 403 -20.16 -35.22 1.41
N GLY A 404 -21.35 -35.04 1.98
CA GLY A 404 -22.50 -35.85 1.65
C GLY A 404 -22.84 -35.61 0.19
N TRP A 405 -23.31 -36.65 -0.48
CA TRP A 405 -23.54 -36.76 -1.92
C TRP A 405 -24.55 -35.76 -2.52
N SER A 406 -24.93 -34.69 -1.82
CA SER A 406 -25.86 -33.66 -2.28
C SER A 406 -25.26 -32.69 -3.31
N GLY A 407 -23.93 -32.61 -3.45
CA GLY A 407 -23.27 -31.76 -4.44
C GLY A 407 -23.42 -32.22 -5.90
N LEU A 408 -23.63 -33.52 -6.13
CA LEU A 408 -23.83 -34.08 -7.48
C LEU A 408 -25.26 -33.85 -8.00
N ALA A 409 -26.25 -33.74 -7.11
CA ALA A 409 -27.64 -33.48 -7.49
C ALA A 409 -27.84 -32.05 -8.04
N ALA A 410 -27.10 -31.06 -7.52
CA ALA A 410 -27.19 -29.67 -7.98
C ALA A 410 -26.58 -29.45 -9.38
N LEU A 411 -25.53 -30.19 -9.74
CA LEU A 411 -24.94 -30.16 -11.08
C LEU A 411 -25.83 -30.86 -12.13
N GLY A 412 -26.55 -31.92 -11.73
CA GLY A 412 -27.52 -32.60 -12.60
C GLY A 412 -28.75 -31.74 -12.95
N LEU A 413 -29.23 -30.92 -12.00
CA LEU A 413 -30.37 -30.02 -12.21
C LEU A 413 -30.05 -28.84 -13.14
N LEU A 414 -28.82 -28.30 -13.11
CA LEU A 414 -28.40 -27.25 -14.05
C LEU A 414 -28.22 -27.79 -15.49
N GLY A 415 -27.74 -29.02 -15.65
CA GLY A 415 -27.62 -29.67 -16.95
C GLY A 415 -28.97 -29.91 -17.63
N ALA A 416 -29.99 -30.33 -16.86
CA ALA A 416 -31.33 -30.58 -17.38
C ALA A 416 -32.08 -29.30 -17.81
N VAL A 417 -31.84 -28.18 -17.13
CA VAL A 417 -32.44 -26.87 -17.49
C VAL A 417 -31.83 -26.29 -18.77
N LEU A 418 -30.52 -26.51 -19.00
CA LEU A 418 -29.85 -26.05 -20.23
C LEU A 418 -30.21 -26.91 -21.45
N LEU A 419 -30.39 -28.23 -21.28
CA LEU A 419 -30.82 -29.12 -22.37
C LEU A 419 -32.27 -28.91 -22.81
N ARG A 420 -33.15 -28.44 -21.93
CA ARG A 420 -34.54 -28.08 -22.30
C ARG A 420 -34.62 -26.83 -23.19
N ARG A 421 -33.76 -25.84 -22.97
CA ARG A 421 -33.74 -24.60 -23.77
C ARG A 421 -33.14 -24.75 -25.17
N ALA A 422 -32.39 -25.82 -25.42
CA ALA A 422 -31.82 -26.10 -26.74
C ALA A 422 -32.76 -26.86 -27.68
N ARG A 423 -33.88 -27.40 -27.18
CA ARG A 423 -34.89 -28.13 -27.97
C ARG A 423 -36.03 -27.25 -28.49
N ASP A 424 -36.17 -26.04 -27.97
CA ASP A 424 -37.20 -25.07 -28.38
C ASP A 424 -36.62 -23.95 -29.28
N ARG A 425 -35.57 -24.25 -30.06
CA ARG A 425 -35.03 -23.37 -31.11
C ARG A 425 -34.95 -24.09 -32.45
#